data_AF-A0A7S4SPG4-F1
#
_entry.id   AF-A0A7S4SPG4-F1
#
_cell.length_a   1.000
_cell.length_b   1.000
_cell.length_c   1.000
_cell.angle_alpha   90.00
_cell.angle_beta   90.00
_cell.angle_gamma   90.00
#
_symmetry.space_group_name_H-M   'P 1'
#
loop_
_entity.id
_entity.type
_entity.pdbx_description
1 polymer ?
#
loop_
_entity_poly.entity_id
_entity_poly.type
_entity_poly.pdbx_seq_one_letter_code
_entity_poly.pdbx_strand_id
1 'polypeptide(L)'
;MAQLDQYSRNSATAISSLSFEESVMSSVRNNLQRIRELTVQGNNSTNSDADRNSIAQEIYQRLDELVALGNTRDAQGEYIFGGFKVDSPPFVALNGEITYQGDDGQ
;
A
#
# COMPACT_ATOMS: atom_id res chain seq x y z
N MET A 1 29.50 -8.77 25.55
CA MET A 1 29.66 -7.98 24.31
C MET A 1 28.82 -8.53 23.17
N ALA A 2 28.83 -9.85 22.89
CA ALA A 2 27.98 -10.45 21.84
C ALA A 2 26.47 -10.13 21.93
N GLN A 3 25.88 -10.07 23.13
CA GLN A 3 24.48 -9.70 23.31
C GLN A 3 24.21 -8.22 22.96
N LEU A 4 25.09 -7.30 23.36
CA LEU A 4 24.96 -5.87 23.04
C LEU A 4 25.07 -5.62 21.53
N ASP A 5 25.97 -6.34 20.86
CA ASP A 5 26.12 -6.27 19.40
C ASP A 5 24.88 -6.81 18.68
N GLN A 6 24.28 -7.89 19.19
CA GLN A 6 23.04 -8.44 18.62
C GLN A 6 21.86 -7.50 18.82
N TYR A 7 21.69 -6.90 20.01
CA TYR A 7 20.67 -5.88 20.23
C TYR A 7 20.83 -4.68 19.31
N SER A 8 22.07 -4.20 19.13
CA SER A 8 22.37 -3.07 18.24
C SER A 8 22.00 -3.38 16.78
N ARG A 9 22.34 -4.58 16.29
CA ARG A 9 21.96 -5.03 14.94
C ARG A 9 20.46 -5.18 14.77
N ASN A 10 19.79 -5.81 15.74
CA ASN A 10 18.34 -5.98 15.71
C ASN A 10 17.62 -4.62 15.65
N SER A 11 18.07 -3.64 16.44
CA SER A 11 17.53 -2.27 16.39
C SER A 11 17.78 -1.60 15.05
N ALA A 12 18.96 -1.76 14.45
CA ALA A 12 19.24 -1.18 13.13
C ALA A 12 18.35 -1.78 12.03
N THR A 13 18.13 -3.10 12.04
CA THR A 13 17.22 -3.77 11.11
C THR A 13 15.77 -3.33 11.31
N ALA A 14 15.32 -3.20 12.56
CA ALA A 14 13.99 -2.69 12.87
C ALA A 14 13.79 -1.26 12.36
N ILE A 15 14.76 -0.36 12.60
CA ILE A 15 14.71 1.03 12.10
C ILE A 15 14.65 1.06 10.56
N SER A 16 15.47 0.23 9.89
CA SER A 16 15.46 0.16 8.43
C SER A 16 14.10 -0.31 7.90
N SER A 17 13.50 -1.32 8.53
CA SER A 17 12.20 -1.86 8.13
C SER A 17 11.09 -0.82 8.33
N LEU A 18 11.05 -0.16 9.49
CA LEU A 18 10.10 0.92 9.78
C LEU A 18 10.26 2.11 8.81
N SER A 19 11.49 2.45 8.44
CA SER A 19 11.74 3.55 7.49
C SER A 19 11.23 3.20 6.08
N PHE A 20 11.36 1.93 5.69
CA PHE A 20 10.83 1.43 4.44
C PHE A 20 9.30 1.40 4.44
N GLU A 21 8.68 0.87 5.50
CA GLU A 21 7.23 0.90 5.70
C GLU A 21 6.67 2.33 5.63
N GLU A 22 7.30 3.29 6.29
CA GLU A 22 6.87 4.69 6.27
C GLU A 22 6.97 5.30 4.85
N SER A 23 7.98 4.92 4.07
CA SER A 23 8.10 5.34 2.67
C SER A 23 6.94 4.82 1.81
N VAL A 24 6.57 3.55 2.02
CA VAL A 24 5.42 2.94 1.34
C VAL A 24 4.11 3.61 1.78
N MET A 25 3.94 3.87 3.08
CA MET A 25 2.78 4.58 3.63
C MET A 25 2.68 6.02 3.11
N SER A 26 3.81 6.70 2.90
CA SER A 26 3.82 8.01 2.24
C SER A 26 3.25 7.95 0.82
N SER A 27 3.63 6.91 0.05
CA SER A 27 3.11 6.68 -1.30
C SER A 27 1.61 6.34 -1.29
N VAL A 28 1.15 5.56 -0.31
CA VAL A 28 -0.28 5.29 -0.08
C VAL A 28 -1.05 6.59 0.19
N ARG A 29 -0.54 7.44 1.09
CA ARG A 29 -1.16 8.75 1.40
C ARG A 29 -1.28 9.63 0.15
N ASN A 30 -0.24 9.71 -0.67
CA ASN A 30 -0.25 10.48 -1.91
C ASN A 30 -1.31 9.95 -2.89
N ASN A 31 -1.41 8.64 -3.06
CA ASN A 31 -2.43 8.00 -3.89
C ASN A 31 -3.85 8.31 -3.41
N LEU A 32 -4.10 8.18 -2.09
CA LEU A 32 -5.40 8.50 -1.49
C LEU A 32 -5.76 9.98 -1.64
N GLN A 33 -4.78 10.88 -1.50
CA GLN A 33 -4.99 12.30 -1.73
C GLN A 33 -5.41 12.56 -3.19
N ARG A 34 -4.73 11.93 -4.16
CA ARG A 34 -5.07 12.06 -5.57
C ARG A 34 -6.46 11.50 -5.89
N ILE A 35 -6.82 10.34 -5.36
CA ILE A 35 -8.17 9.76 -5.50
C ILE A 35 -9.24 10.73 -4.96
N ARG A 36 -8.98 11.38 -3.82
CA ARG A 36 -9.90 12.37 -3.25
C ARG A 36 -10.08 13.58 -4.18
N GLU A 37 -9.00 14.10 -4.75
CA GLU A 37 -9.05 15.19 -5.72
C GLU A 37 -9.86 14.79 -6.97
N LEU A 38 -9.60 13.61 -7.52
CA LEU A 38 -10.31 13.07 -8.68
C LEU A 38 -11.80 12.86 -8.40
N THR A 39 -12.14 12.37 -7.20
CA THR A 39 -13.54 12.22 -6.78
C THR A 39 -14.26 13.56 -6.74
N VAL A 40 -13.62 14.60 -6.22
CA VAL A 40 -14.17 15.97 -6.22
C VAL A 40 -14.33 16.49 -7.64
N GLN A 41 -13.33 16.29 -8.50
CA GLN A 41 -13.39 16.67 -9.91
C GLN A 41 -14.53 15.95 -10.63
N GLY A 42 -14.70 14.64 -10.43
CA GLY A 42 -15.73 13.82 -11.06
C GLY A 42 -17.16 14.23 -10.68
N ASN A 43 -17.34 14.76 -9.47
CA ASN A 43 -18.61 15.28 -8.98
C ASN A 43 -18.98 16.68 -9.55
N ASN A 44 -18.13 17.25 -10.42
CA ASN A 44 -18.47 18.49 -11.10
C ASN A 44 -19.54 18.25 -12.18
N SER A 45 -20.69 18.91 -12.05
CA SER A 45 -21.83 18.80 -12.96
C SER A 45 -21.54 19.23 -14.41
N THR A 46 -20.51 20.05 -14.63
CA THR A 46 -20.14 20.55 -15.97
C THR A 46 -19.28 19.58 -16.78
N ASN A 47 -18.79 18.49 -16.18
CA ASN A 47 -17.98 17.49 -16.89
C ASN A 47 -18.81 16.78 -17.95
N SER A 48 -18.19 16.50 -19.11
CA SER A 48 -18.76 15.59 -20.09
C SER A 48 -18.64 14.13 -19.60
N ASP A 49 -19.36 13.22 -20.24
CA ASP A 49 -19.23 11.79 -19.95
C ASP A 49 -17.83 11.26 -20.28
N ALA A 50 -17.16 11.84 -21.28
CA ALA A 50 -15.78 11.52 -21.61
C ALA A 50 -14.80 11.96 -20.51
N ASP A 51 -15.02 13.13 -19.91
CA ASP A 51 -14.22 13.62 -18.78
C ASP A 51 -14.42 12.73 -17.56
N ARG A 52 -15.68 12.38 -17.24
CA ARG A 52 -15.99 11.45 -16.14
C ARG A 52 -15.34 10.08 -16.33
N ASN A 53 -15.33 9.55 -17.56
CA ASN A 53 -14.67 8.27 -17.85
C ASN A 53 -13.14 8.36 -17.66
N SER A 54 -12.52 9.45 -18.13
CA SER A 54 -11.07 9.67 -17.93
C SER A 54 -10.72 9.77 -16.44
N ILE A 55 -11.52 10.48 -15.66
CA ILE A 55 -11.37 10.57 -14.19
C ILE A 55 -11.51 9.18 -13.55
N ALA A 56 -12.52 8.40 -13.94
CA ALA A 56 -12.72 7.05 -13.43
C ALA A 56 -11.52 6.14 -13.73
N GLN A 57 -10.98 6.20 -14.95
CA GLN A 57 -9.78 5.46 -15.33
C GLN A 57 -8.57 5.83 -14.46
N GLU A 58 -8.37 7.13 -14.17
CA GLU A 58 -7.29 7.53 -13.29
C GLU A 58 -7.51 7.01 -11.86
N ILE A 59 -8.74 7.04 -11.34
CA ILE A 59 -9.05 6.46 -10.02
C ILE A 59 -8.73 4.96 -9.99
N TYR A 60 -9.08 4.20 -11.03
CA TYR A 60 -8.75 2.77 -11.11
C TYR A 60 -7.23 2.53 -11.13
N GLN A 61 -6.48 3.33 -11.87
CA GLN A 61 -5.01 3.24 -11.86
C GLN A 61 -4.43 3.47 -10.47
N ARG A 62 -4.93 4.48 -9.73
CA ARG A 62 -4.49 4.74 -8.34
C ARG A 62 -4.88 3.59 -7.40
N LEU A 63 -6.04 2.97 -7.62
CA LEU A 63 -6.45 1.80 -6.85
C LEU A 63 -5.52 0.60 -7.09
N ASP A 64 -5.14 0.35 -8.34
CA ASP A 64 -4.15 -0.68 -8.69
C ASP A 64 -2.79 -0.41 -8.05
N GLU A 65 -2.35 0.85 -8.04
CA GLU A 65 -1.14 1.27 -7.32
C GLU A 65 -1.24 1.01 -5.82
N LEU A 66 -2.38 1.29 -5.19
CA LEU A 66 -2.61 1.00 -3.77
C LEU A 66 -2.53 -0.49 -3.47
N VAL A 67 -3.07 -1.36 -4.34
CA VAL A 67 -2.96 -2.82 -4.20
C VAL A 67 -1.49 -3.26 -4.34
N ALA A 68 -0.75 -2.68 -5.28
CA ALA A 68 0.68 -2.97 -5.43
C ALA A 68 1.48 -2.54 -4.19
N LEU A 69 1.21 -1.35 -3.64
CA LEU A 69 1.83 -0.86 -2.41
C LEU A 69 1.48 -1.73 -1.20
N GLY A 70 0.22 -2.15 -1.07
CA GLY A 70 -0.21 -3.08 -0.02
C GLY A 70 0.47 -4.46 -0.12
N ASN A 71 0.88 -4.85 -1.32
CA ASN A 71 1.62 -6.08 -1.59
C ASN A 71 3.15 -5.85 -1.66
N THR A 72 3.67 -4.81 -0.99
CA THR A 72 5.11 -4.56 -0.95
C THR A 72 5.83 -5.68 -0.20
N ARG A 73 7.03 -6.04 -0.70
CA ARG A 73 7.92 -7.02 -0.10
C ARG A 73 9.18 -6.37 0.44
N ASP A 74 9.73 -6.93 1.51
CA ASP A 74 11.03 -6.53 2.07
C ASP A 74 12.22 -7.09 1.26
N ALA A 75 13.43 -6.89 1.76
CA ALA A 75 14.65 -7.40 1.14
C ALA A 75 14.77 -8.94 1.14
N GLN A 76 14.01 -9.63 1.99
CA GLN A 76 13.95 -11.08 2.07
C GLN A 76 12.85 -11.68 1.17
N GLY A 77 12.00 -10.82 0.60
CA GLY A 77 10.88 -11.22 -0.25
C GLY A 77 9.57 -11.43 0.51
N GLU A 78 9.55 -11.08 1.79
CA GLU A 78 8.41 -11.24 2.71
C GLU A 78 7.44 -10.06 2.56
N TYR A 79 6.14 -10.31 2.54
CA TYR A 79 5.12 -9.26 2.49
C TYR A 79 5.06 -8.49 3.81
N ILE A 80 5.33 -7.18 3.76
CA ILE A 80 5.46 -6.35 4.96
C ILE A 80 4.11 -5.98 5.62
N PHE A 81 3.01 -6.13 4.88
CA PHE A 81 1.66 -5.86 5.36
C PHE A 81 0.82 -7.13 5.51
N GLY A 82 1.45 -8.31 5.60
CA GLY A 82 0.77 -9.61 5.70
C GLY A 82 0.57 -10.14 7.12
N GLY A 83 1.10 -9.47 8.15
CA GLY A 83 1.18 -10.04 9.50
C GLY A 83 2.17 -11.21 9.52
N PHE A 84 1.80 -12.35 10.11
CA PHE A 84 2.62 -13.57 10.06
C PHE A 84 2.53 -14.30 8.71
N LYS A 85 1.53 -14.01 7.87
CA LYS A 85 1.42 -14.55 6.50
C LYS A 85 2.33 -13.81 5.52
N VAL A 86 3.62 -13.93 5.73
CA VAL A 86 4.64 -13.27 4.89
C VAL A 86 4.81 -13.87 3.49
N ASP A 87 4.35 -15.11 3.28
CA ASP A 87 4.52 -15.86 2.04
C ASP A 87 3.38 -15.68 1.02
N SER A 88 2.29 -15.00 1.41
CA SER A 88 1.09 -14.84 0.58
C SER A 88 0.70 -13.37 0.42
N PRO A 89 0.23 -12.93 -0.77
CA PRO A 89 -0.16 -11.54 -0.97
C PRO A 89 -1.27 -11.11 0.01
N PRO A 90 -1.09 -10.06 0.82
CA PRO A 90 -2.11 -9.59 1.74
C PRO A 90 -3.32 -8.98 1.06
N PHE A 91 -3.17 -8.33 -0.10
CA PHE A 91 -4.29 -7.70 -0.82
C PHE A 91 -4.54 -8.39 -2.14
N VAL A 92 -5.72 -8.99 -2.30
CA VAL A 92 -6.10 -9.73 -3.51
C VAL A 92 -7.35 -9.12 -4.12
N ALA A 93 -7.31 -8.79 -5.40
CA ALA A 93 -8.46 -8.36 -6.16
C ALA A 93 -9.20 -9.58 -6.74
N LEU A 94 -10.46 -9.78 -6.32
CA LEU A 94 -11.33 -10.84 -6.82
C LEU A 94 -12.68 -10.23 -7.22
N ASN A 95 -13.08 -10.42 -8.48
CA ASN A 95 -14.39 -9.97 -9.00
C ASN A 95 -14.67 -8.46 -8.79
N GLY A 96 -13.63 -7.62 -8.81
CA GLY A 96 -13.76 -6.17 -8.58
C GLY A 96 -13.77 -5.75 -7.11
N GLU A 97 -13.62 -6.69 -6.18
CA GLU A 97 -13.44 -6.41 -4.75
C GLU A 97 -11.99 -6.68 -4.33
N ILE A 98 -11.42 -5.80 -3.50
CA ILE A 98 -10.11 -6.01 -2.91
C ILE A 98 -10.31 -6.56 -1.50
N THR A 99 -9.80 -7.77 -1.26
CA THR A 99 -9.91 -8.45 0.03
C THR A 99 -8.54 -8.51 0.71
N TYR A 100 -8.52 -8.24 2.01
CA TYR A 100 -7.35 -8.49 2.86
C TYR A 100 -7.30 -9.97 3.28
N GLN A 101 -6.16 -10.63 3.07
CA GLN A 101 -5.95 -12.06 3.35
C GLN A 101 -4.81 -12.34 4.36
N GLY A 102 -4.21 -11.28 4.91
CA GLY A 102 -3.19 -11.40 5.97
C GLY A 102 -3.78 -11.88 7.31
N ASP A 103 -3.06 -11.59 8.39
CA ASP A 103 -3.55 -11.73 9.76
C ASP A 103 -3.18 -10.50 10.61
N ASP A 104 -3.62 -10.46 11.86
CA ASP A 104 -3.39 -9.34 12.78
C ASP A 104 -2.00 -9.36 13.44
N GLY A 105 -1.12 -10.31 13.07
CA GLY A 105 0.25 -10.39 13.59
C GLY A 105 0.36 -10.67 15.11
N GLN A 106 -0.64 -11.33 15.71
CA GLN A 106 -0.67 -11.71 17.14
C GLN A 106 -0.67 -13.22 17.36
#